data_AF-A0A1C6LC30-F1
#
_entry.id   AF-A0A1C6LC30-F1
#
_cell.length_a   1.000
_cell.length_b   1.000
_cell.length_c   1.000
_cell.angle_alpha   90.00
_cell.angle_beta   90.00
_cell.angle_gamma   90.00
#
_symmetry.space_group_name_H-M   'P 1'
#
loop_
_entity.id
_entity.type
_entity.pdbx_description
1 polymer ?
#
loop_
_entity_poly.entity_id
_entity_poly.type
_entity_poly.pdbx_seq_one_letter_code
_entity_poly.pdbx_strand_id
1 'polypeptide(L)'
;MKNTLDYLYDNALTIPFDDSSKLVFVSDVHRGDGTYFDSLLPNANIYITALKYYLRNGFTYVEVGDGDELWKNKNFNEIAYTYEEVFKIFNRYKKKDKIYIIYGNHDIIKRNKNFKDIQEKSLRKIGADYGREFLKFIEDIKFYPGLNMLYTPLDEKFLVTHGNQMDFVNKELWIISRFLARYIWKFMFGIAGFRDPSSSAKNKTRRTRVDLELQRWARDNGKMLLCGHTHNSRFPGEFEPPYFNDGCCILPYAMTSIEVENGDITLIKWSVDAQDSGVLWVKRKIIGGPRKISTFLSWAKEERLRVNKENSRKKR
;
A
#
# COMPACT_ATOMS: atom_id res chain seq x y z
N MET A 1 11.00 -23.25 -9.12
CA MET A 1 9.84 -22.89 -8.28
C MET A 1 9.31 -21.57 -8.75
N LYS A 2 8.00 -21.45 -9.03
CA LYS A 2 7.37 -20.14 -9.29
C LYS A 2 7.58 -19.25 -8.06
N ASN A 3 8.09 -18.04 -8.26
CA ASN A 3 8.22 -17.08 -7.16
C ASN A 3 6.80 -16.67 -6.71
N THR A 4 6.62 -16.21 -5.46
CA THR A 4 5.32 -15.81 -4.91
C THR A 4 4.58 -14.81 -5.81
N LEU A 5 5.31 -13.91 -6.48
CA LEU A 5 4.72 -12.98 -7.45
C LEU A 5 4.11 -13.66 -8.68
N ASP A 6 4.70 -14.74 -9.18
CA ASP A 6 4.12 -15.50 -10.29
C ASP A 6 2.82 -16.16 -9.87
N TYR A 7 2.80 -16.74 -8.66
CA TYR A 7 1.60 -17.32 -8.09
C TYR A 7 0.48 -16.29 -7.94
N LEU A 8 0.79 -15.09 -7.41
CA LEU A 8 -0.19 -14.02 -7.26
C LEU A 8 -0.68 -13.49 -8.61
N TYR A 9 0.21 -13.29 -9.57
CA TYR A 9 -0.19 -12.88 -10.93
C TYR A 9 -1.17 -13.88 -11.55
N ASP A 10 -0.95 -15.18 -11.33
CA ASP A 10 -1.79 -16.23 -11.93
C ASP A 10 -3.12 -16.45 -11.16
N ASN A 11 -3.14 -16.25 -9.83
CA ASN A 11 -4.23 -16.74 -8.97
C ASN A 11 -4.92 -15.67 -8.09
N ALA A 12 -4.37 -14.46 -7.97
CA ALA A 12 -4.99 -13.41 -7.17
C ALA A 12 -6.34 -12.97 -7.79
N LEU A 13 -7.23 -12.45 -6.93
CA LEU A 13 -8.53 -11.92 -7.36
C LEU A 13 -8.33 -10.89 -8.48
N THR A 14 -9.03 -11.06 -9.59
CA THR A 14 -9.01 -10.14 -10.71
C THR A 14 -10.18 -9.17 -10.62
N ILE A 15 -9.88 -7.88 -10.68
CA ILE A 15 -10.85 -6.79 -10.68
C ILE A 15 -10.77 -6.12 -12.06
N PRO A 16 -11.85 -6.16 -12.86
CA PRO A 16 -11.90 -5.47 -14.14
C PRO A 16 -12.03 -3.96 -13.95
N PHE A 17 -11.42 -3.19 -14.84
CA PHE A 17 -11.57 -1.73 -14.93
C PHE A 17 -11.36 -1.25 -16.38
N ASP A 18 -11.81 -0.04 -16.67
CA ASP A 18 -11.73 0.63 -17.98
C ASP A 18 -11.47 2.13 -17.83
N ASP A 19 -11.55 2.89 -18.94
CA ASP A 19 -11.32 4.34 -18.95
C ASP A 19 -12.32 5.15 -18.11
N SER A 20 -13.50 4.60 -17.80
CA SER A 20 -14.50 5.24 -16.94
C SER A 20 -14.22 5.03 -15.44
N SER A 21 -13.33 4.08 -15.14
CA SER A 21 -13.01 3.69 -13.77
C SER A 21 -12.09 4.71 -13.08
N LYS A 22 -12.26 4.84 -11.77
CA LYS A 22 -11.40 5.66 -10.91
C LYS A 22 -10.82 4.80 -9.80
N LEU A 23 -9.50 4.66 -9.76
CA LEU A 23 -8.79 3.81 -8.79
C LEU A 23 -7.75 4.66 -8.07
N VAL A 24 -7.55 4.39 -6.78
CA VAL A 24 -6.43 4.93 -6.03
C VAL A 24 -5.74 3.82 -5.25
N PHE A 25 -4.42 3.81 -5.32
CA PHE A 25 -3.53 2.89 -4.61
C PHE A 25 -2.78 3.68 -3.54
N VAL A 26 -2.89 3.20 -2.29
CA VAL A 26 -2.23 3.79 -1.12
C VAL A 26 -1.65 2.69 -0.24
N SER A 27 -0.37 2.78 0.09
CA SER A 27 0.36 1.82 0.93
C SER A 27 1.04 2.51 2.11
N ASP A 28 1.63 1.70 2.99
CA ASP A 28 2.54 2.14 4.04
C ASP A 28 1.95 3.29 4.84
N VAL A 29 0.71 3.06 5.27
CA VAL A 29 -0.05 3.99 6.08
C VAL A 29 0.44 3.93 7.52
N HIS A 30 0.77 2.73 8.01
CA HIS A 30 1.34 2.49 9.35
C HIS A 30 0.53 3.15 10.49
N ARG A 31 -0.82 3.03 10.45
CA ARG A 31 -1.71 3.49 11.53
C ARG A 31 -1.28 2.87 12.86
N GLY A 32 -0.86 3.71 13.80
CA GLY A 32 -0.28 3.31 15.10
C GLY A 32 -1.17 3.58 16.31
N ASP A 33 -0.53 3.74 17.47
CA ASP A 33 -1.18 3.88 18.77
C ASP A 33 -1.46 5.33 19.19
N GLY A 34 -1.34 6.30 18.28
CA GLY A 34 -1.54 7.72 18.58
C GLY A 34 -0.48 8.33 19.51
N THR A 35 0.58 7.58 19.84
CA THR A 35 1.71 8.09 20.62
C THR A 35 2.74 8.77 19.72
N TYR A 36 3.81 9.30 20.31
CA TYR A 36 4.96 9.82 19.55
C TYR A 36 5.61 8.77 18.62
N PHE A 37 5.38 7.47 18.84
CA PHE A 37 5.88 6.38 17.99
C PHE A 37 4.98 6.02 16.81
N ASP A 38 3.82 6.67 16.72
CA ASP A 38 2.90 6.54 15.61
C ASP A 38 3.40 7.36 14.41
N SER A 39 3.92 6.65 13.42
CA SER A 39 4.51 7.25 12.23
C SER A 39 3.50 8.02 11.38
N LEU A 40 2.21 7.66 11.43
CA LEU A 40 1.16 8.32 10.66
C LEU A 40 0.63 9.56 11.35
N LEU A 41 0.71 9.66 12.67
CA LEU A 41 0.06 10.71 13.46
C LEU A 41 0.31 12.13 12.91
N PRO A 42 1.54 12.54 12.50
CA PRO A 42 1.77 13.86 11.90
C PRO A 42 1.02 14.11 10.58
N ASN A 43 0.67 13.04 9.86
CA ASN A 43 0.00 13.06 8.56
C ASN A 43 -1.46 12.59 8.62
N ALA A 44 -2.02 12.31 9.82
CA ALA A 44 -3.37 11.77 9.95
C ALA A 44 -4.42 12.65 9.24
N ASN A 45 -4.32 13.97 9.37
CA ASN A 45 -5.22 14.92 8.70
C ASN A 45 -5.01 14.96 7.18
N ILE A 46 -3.79 14.77 6.69
CA ILE A 46 -3.48 14.67 5.25
C ILE A 46 -4.17 13.42 4.69
N TYR A 47 -3.99 12.28 5.36
CA TYR A 47 -4.57 11.00 4.96
C TYR A 47 -6.10 11.02 4.98
N ILE A 48 -6.71 11.53 6.06
CA ILE A 48 -8.18 11.71 6.15
C ILE A 48 -8.69 12.61 5.01
N THR A 49 -7.97 13.70 4.70
CA THR A 49 -8.36 14.60 3.60
C THR A 49 -8.31 13.90 2.25
N ALA A 50 -7.24 13.14 1.98
CA ALA A 50 -7.10 12.35 0.76
C ALA A 50 -8.22 11.30 0.65
N LEU A 51 -8.47 10.52 1.71
CA LEU A 51 -9.56 9.52 1.73
C LEU A 51 -10.94 10.15 1.46
N LYS A 52 -11.24 11.29 2.06
CA LYS A 52 -12.49 12.03 1.84
C LYS A 52 -12.59 12.54 0.39
N TYR A 53 -11.49 13.06 -0.17
CA TYR A 53 -11.43 13.47 -1.56
C TYR A 53 -11.74 12.30 -2.50
N TYR A 54 -11.06 11.18 -2.33
CA TYR A 54 -11.24 9.99 -3.17
C TYR A 54 -12.67 9.45 -3.08
N LEU A 55 -13.22 9.38 -1.87
CA LEU A 55 -14.58 8.88 -1.65
C LEU A 55 -15.61 9.78 -2.33
N ARG A 56 -15.45 11.09 -2.20
CA ARG A 56 -16.35 12.09 -2.80
C ARG A 56 -16.28 12.06 -4.33
N ASN A 57 -15.11 11.84 -4.90
CA ASN A 57 -14.89 11.80 -6.35
C ASN A 57 -15.14 10.41 -6.96
N GLY A 58 -15.63 9.44 -6.17
CA GLY A 58 -16.08 8.15 -6.65
C GLY A 58 -14.98 7.14 -6.95
N PHE A 59 -13.78 7.35 -6.42
CA PHE A 59 -12.66 6.40 -6.55
C PHE A 59 -12.95 5.09 -5.81
N THR A 60 -12.44 4.00 -6.35
CA THR A 60 -12.22 2.74 -5.63
C THR A 60 -10.87 2.82 -4.93
N TYR A 61 -10.87 2.61 -3.62
CA TYR A 61 -9.67 2.65 -2.79
C TYR A 61 -9.05 1.26 -2.66
N VAL A 62 -7.77 1.14 -2.98
CA VAL A 62 -6.98 -0.08 -2.81
C VAL A 62 -5.85 0.22 -1.83
N GLU A 63 -5.91 -0.35 -0.63
CA GLU A 63 -4.83 -0.28 0.34
C GLU A 63 -3.78 -1.34 0.01
N VAL A 64 -2.57 -0.94 -0.37
CA VAL A 64 -1.51 -1.81 -0.92
C VAL A 64 -0.52 -2.25 0.19
N GLY A 65 -1.07 -2.76 1.30
CA GLY A 65 -0.29 -3.30 2.42
C GLY A 65 0.24 -2.27 3.41
N ASP A 66 0.66 -2.78 4.57
CA ASP A 66 1.19 -2.03 5.72
C ASP A 66 0.29 -0.84 6.11
N GLY A 67 -1.01 -1.11 6.16
CA GLY A 67 -2.00 -0.14 6.58
C GLY A 67 -1.94 0.15 8.08
N ASP A 68 -1.64 -0.87 8.88
CA ASP A 68 -1.67 -0.81 10.34
C ASP A 68 -0.37 -1.34 10.96
N GLU A 69 0.14 -0.66 11.99
CA GLU A 69 1.43 -0.96 12.62
C GLU A 69 1.28 -2.05 13.71
N LEU A 70 1.00 -3.28 13.27
CA LEU A 70 0.79 -4.45 14.14
C LEU A 70 2.09 -5.20 14.49
N TRP A 71 3.24 -4.71 14.03
CA TRP A 71 4.53 -5.13 14.57
C TRP A 71 4.76 -4.49 15.93
N LYS A 72 4.49 -3.19 16.08
CA LYS A 72 4.59 -2.49 17.38
C LYS A 72 3.37 -2.75 18.27
N ASN A 73 2.18 -2.85 17.69
CA ASN A 73 0.91 -3.02 18.42
C ASN A 73 0.41 -4.46 18.38
N LYS A 74 0.03 -5.02 19.54
CA LYS A 74 -0.43 -6.42 19.62
C LYS A 74 -1.86 -6.62 19.08
N ASN A 75 -2.65 -5.57 19.09
CA ASN A 75 -4.07 -5.56 18.72
C ASN A 75 -4.46 -4.14 18.25
N PHE A 76 -5.72 -4.01 17.84
CA PHE A 76 -6.30 -2.76 17.36
C PHE A 76 -6.83 -1.85 18.46
N ASN A 77 -6.54 -2.08 19.75
CA ASN A 77 -7.13 -1.28 20.82
C ASN A 77 -6.88 0.23 20.62
N GLU A 78 -5.61 0.64 20.62
CA GLU A 78 -5.25 2.05 20.42
C GLU A 78 -5.46 2.51 18.97
N ILE A 79 -5.23 1.63 17.99
CA ILE A 79 -5.40 1.95 16.56
C ILE A 79 -6.87 2.29 16.25
N ALA A 80 -7.81 1.47 16.73
CA ALA A 80 -9.24 1.66 16.49
C ALA A 80 -9.77 2.94 17.13
N TYR A 81 -9.22 3.32 18.29
CA TYR A 81 -9.56 4.56 18.97
C TYR A 81 -8.96 5.78 18.26
N THR A 82 -7.66 5.74 17.99
CA THR A 82 -6.91 6.86 17.37
C THR A 82 -7.44 7.18 15.97
N TYR A 83 -7.77 6.15 15.19
CA TYR A 83 -8.16 6.28 13.77
C TYR A 83 -9.64 5.99 13.53
N GLU A 84 -10.51 6.27 14.50
CA GLU A 84 -11.96 6.05 14.37
C GLU A 84 -12.54 6.70 13.10
N GLU A 85 -12.12 7.93 12.77
CA GLU A 85 -12.57 8.65 11.56
C GLU A 85 -12.15 7.94 10.26
N VAL A 86 -10.97 7.31 10.23
CA VAL A 86 -10.54 6.50 9.08
C VAL A 86 -11.48 5.32 8.90
N PHE A 87 -11.82 4.61 9.98
CA PHE A 87 -12.73 3.47 9.91
C PHE A 87 -14.17 3.88 9.54
N LYS A 88 -14.63 5.06 9.97
CA LYS A 88 -15.89 5.66 9.47
C LYS A 88 -15.86 5.83 7.96
N ILE A 89 -14.76 6.36 7.41
CA ILE A 89 -14.59 6.52 5.96
C ILE A 89 -14.53 5.16 5.26
N PHE A 90 -13.77 4.20 5.79
CA PHE A 90 -13.69 2.84 5.24
C PHE A 90 -15.04 2.14 5.23
N ASN A 91 -15.86 2.29 6.27
CA ASN A 91 -17.23 1.78 6.28
C ASN A 91 -18.10 2.39 5.17
N ARG A 92 -17.87 3.65 4.81
CA ARG A 92 -18.56 4.29 3.66
C ARG A 92 -18.09 3.76 2.31
N TYR A 93 -16.80 3.44 2.16
CA TYR A 93 -16.34 2.73 0.97
C TYR A 93 -16.88 1.30 0.90
N LYS A 94 -16.88 0.58 2.02
CA LYS A 94 -17.38 -0.80 2.11
C LYS A 94 -18.84 -0.89 1.69
N LYS A 95 -19.69 0.03 2.15
CA LYS A 95 -21.09 0.16 1.71
C LYS A 95 -21.29 0.40 0.21
N LYS A 96 -20.25 0.82 -0.50
CA LYS A 96 -20.27 1.09 -1.95
C LYS A 96 -19.53 0.03 -2.75
N ASP A 97 -19.00 -1.03 -2.11
CA ASP A 97 -18.13 -2.04 -2.73
C ASP A 97 -16.90 -1.43 -3.43
N LYS A 98 -16.36 -0.35 -2.86
CA LYS A 98 -15.25 0.44 -3.42
C LYS A 98 -13.98 0.43 -2.58
N ILE A 99 -13.75 -0.64 -1.82
CA ILE A 99 -12.54 -0.80 -0.99
C ILE A 99 -11.99 -2.21 -1.07
N TYR A 100 -10.68 -2.29 -1.31
CA TYR A 100 -9.92 -3.53 -1.24
C TYR A 100 -8.70 -3.34 -0.35
N ILE A 101 -8.43 -4.29 0.54
CA ILE A 101 -7.29 -4.21 1.46
C ILE A 101 -6.33 -5.36 1.18
N ILE A 102 -5.13 -5.04 0.71
CA ILE A 102 -4.00 -5.94 0.64
C ILE A 102 -3.27 -5.85 1.99
N TYR A 103 -2.86 -6.98 2.56
CA TYR A 103 -2.00 -6.97 3.74
C TYR A 103 -0.52 -6.96 3.35
N GLY A 104 0.30 -6.27 4.15
CA GLY A 104 1.75 -6.24 4.04
C GLY A 104 2.42 -7.08 5.13
N ASN A 105 3.67 -6.75 5.48
CA ASN A 105 4.43 -7.47 6.51
C ASN A 105 4.06 -6.98 7.91
N HIS A 106 3.80 -5.69 8.10
CA HIS A 106 3.45 -5.11 9.41
C HIS A 106 2.11 -5.63 9.91
N ASP A 107 1.16 -5.88 9.00
CA ASP A 107 -0.19 -6.32 9.30
C ASP A 107 -0.56 -7.70 8.73
N ILE A 108 0.45 -8.54 8.48
CA ILE A 108 0.32 -9.92 7.96
C ILE A 108 -0.68 -10.78 8.75
N ILE A 109 -0.93 -10.45 10.02
CA ILE A 109 -1.89 -11.15 10.89
C ILE A 109 -3.33 -11.06 10.38
N LYS A 110 -3.65 -10.06 9.55
CA LYS A 110 -4.96 -9.90 8.87
C LYS A 110 -5.31 -11.11 7.98
N ARG A 111 -4.32 -11.90 7.55
CA ARG A 111 -4.55 -13.12 6.77
C ARG A 111 -5.19 -14.25 7.57
N ASN A 112 -5.12 -14.20 8.90
CA ASN A 112 -5.56 -15.29 9.76
C ASN A 112 -7.10 -15.31 9.85
N LYS A 113 -7.70 -16.49 9.69
CA LYS A 113 -9.17 -16.65 9.72
C LYS A 113 -9.82 -16.16 11.03
N ASN A 114 -9.10 -16.27 12.15
CA ASN A 114 -9.55 -15.85 13.48
C ASN A 114 -9.18 -14.40 13.82
N PHE A 115 -8.67 -13.61 12.86
CA PHE A 115 -8.25 -12.23 13.11
C PHE A 115 -9.39 -11.40 13.71
N LYS A 116 -10.60 -11.49 13.11
CA LYS A 116 -11.81 -10.80 13.59
C LYS A 116 -12.11 -11.15 15.05
N ASP A 117 -12.25 -12.43 15.36
CA ASP A 117 -12.60 -12.91 16.70
C ASP A 117 -11.59 -12.45 17.77
N ILE A 118 -10.30 -12.47 17.43
CA ILE A 118 -9.22 -12.00 18.31
C ILE A 118 -9.37 -10.51 18.59
N GLN A 119 -9.58 -9.69 17.56
CA GLN A 119 -9.71 -8.24 17.73
C GLN A 119 -11.00 -7.89 18.48
N GLU A 120 -12.11 -8.55 18.14
CA GLU A 120 -13.39 -8.37 18.83
C GLU A 120 -13.29 -8.69 20.32
N LYS A 121 -12.69 -9.84 20.66
CA LYS A 121 -12.44 -10.20 22.07
C LYS A 121 -11.51 -9.20 22.77
N SER A 122 -10.53 -8.64 22.07
CA SER A 122 -9.62 -7.65 22.62
C SER A 122 -10.32 -6.32 22.94
N LEU A 123 -11.12 -5.81 22.01
CA LEU A 123 -11.82 -4.53 22.13
C LEU A 123 -12.96 -4.59 23.13
N ARG A 124 -13.74 -5.68 23.15
CA ARG A 124 -14.82 -5.90 24.12
C ARG A 124 -14.36 -5.91 25.58
N LYS A 125 -13.09 -6.25 25.85
CA LYS A 125 -12.51 -6.16 27.20
C LYS A 125 -12.32 -4.73 27.69
N ILE A 126 -12.26 -3.76 26.78
CA ILE A 126 -12.13 -2.33 27.12
C ILE A 126 -13.51 -1.73 27.33
N GLY A 127 -14.44 -1.99 26.42
CA GLY A 127 -15.82 -1.49 26.53
C GLY A 127 -16.71 -1.98 25.39
N ALA A 128 -18.02 -1.98 25.62
CA ALA A 128 -19.00 -2.48 24.65
C ALA A 128 -18.98 -1.72 23.30
N ASP A 129 -18.72 -0.42 23.35
CA ASP A 129 -18.73 0.46 22.18
C ASP A 129 -17.32 0.85 21.69
N TYR A 130 -16.28 0.34 22.34
CA TYR A 130 -14.91 0.70 22.03
C TYR A 130 -14.48 0.09 20.70
N GLY A 131 -13.97 0.93 19.78
CA GLY A 131 -13.56 0.49 18.44
C GLY A 131 -14.71 0.05 17.53
N ARG A 132 -15.95 0.48 17.80
CA ARG A 132 -17.16 0.09 17.05
C ARG A 132 -17.01 0.23 15.53
N GLU A 133 -16.46 1.34 15.05
CA GLU A 133 -16.30 1.58 13.61
C GLU A 133 -15.29 0.63 12.96
N PHE A 134 -14.22 0.29 13.68
CA PHE A 134 -13.28 -0.74 13.24
C PHE A 134 -13.92 -2.13 13.22
N LEU A 135 -14.64 -2.53 14.28
CA LEU A 135 -15.34 -3.82 14.33
C LEU A 135 -16.33 -3.96 13.18
N LYS A 136 -17.12 -2.92 12.95
CA LYS A 136 -18.03 -2.83 11.80
C LYS A 136 -17.30 -2.94 10.48
N PHE A 137 -16.11 -2.35 10.35
CA PHE A 137 -15.32 -2.45 9.12
C PHE A 137 -14.89 -3.90 8.86
N ILE A 138 -14.29 -4.55 9.86
CA ILE A 138 -13.73 -5.90 9.72
C ILE A 138 -14.77 -7.03 9.67
N GLU A 139 -16.04 -6.72 9.94
CA GLU A 139 -17.12 -7.72 10.00
C GLU A 139 -17.27 -8.52 8.69
N ASP A 140 -17.19 -7.82 7.55
CA ASP A 140 -17.47 -8.33 6.20
C ASP A 140 -16.45 -7.82 5.18
N ILE A 141 -15.19 -7.66 5.58
CA ILE A 141 -14.11 -7.29 4.66
C ILE A 141 -13.21 -8.50 4.43
N LYS A 142 -12.72 -8.65 3.20
CA LYS A 142 -11.69 -9.63 2.88
C LYS A 142 -10.34 -8.93 2.77
N PHE A 143 -9.33 -9.53 3.38
CA PHE A 143 -7.93 -9.12 3.24
C PHE A 143 -7.25 -10.00 2.19
N TYR A 144 -6.51 -9.38 1.28
CA TYR A 144 -5.91 -10.04 0.12
C TYR A 144 -4.38 -10.06 0.22
N PRO A 145 -3.70 -11.11 -0.29
CA PRO A 145 -2.24 -11.10 -0.45
C PRO A 145 -1.76 -10.23 -1.62
N GLY A 146 -2.67 -9.90 -2.53
CA GLY A 146 -2.45 -9.17 -3.78
C GLY A 146 -3.72 -9.23 -4.64
N LEU A 147 -3.77 -8.41 -5.68
CA LEU A 147 -4.90 -8.27 -6.61
C LEU A 147 -4.38 -8.15 -8.04
N ASN A 148 -5.14 -8.64 -9.01
CA ASN A 148 -4.91 -8.36 -10.41
C ASN A 148 -5.90 -7.29 -10.88
N MET A 149 -5.41 -6.24 -11.52
CA MET A 149 -6.26 -5.22 -12.14
C MET A 149 -6.29 -5.46 -13.64
N LEU A 150 -7.43 -5.90 -14.17
CA LEU A 150 -7.61 -6.23 -15.59
C LEU A 150 -8.16 -5.00 -16.33
N TYR A 151 -7.34 -4.45 -17.22
CA TYR A 151 -7.75 -3.35 -18.09
C TYR A 151 -8.48 -3.92 -19.30
N THR A 152 -9.81 -3.81 -19.30
CA THR A 152 -10.67 -4.46 -20.29
C THR A 152 -10.42 -3.99 -21.73
N PRO A 153 -10.04 -2.73 -22.04
CA PRO A 153 -9.79 -2.31 -23.43
C PRO A 153 -8.61 -3.00 -24.12
N LEU A 154 -7.65 -3.55 -23.36
CA LEU A 154 -6.49 -4.28 -23.93
C LEU A 154 -6.49 -5.78 -23.62
N ASP A 155 -7.43 -6.23 -22.78
CA ASP A 155 -7.42 -7.57 -22.16
C ASP A 155 -6.05 -7.90 -21.53
N GLU A 156 -5.45 -6.90 -20.88
CA GLU A 156 -4.19 -7.05 -20.16
C GLU A 156 -4.36 -6.62 -18.71
N LYS A 157 -3.64 -7.30 -17.82
CA LYS A 157 -3.71 -7.06 -16.39
C LYS A 157 -2.35 -6.70 -15.81
N PHE A 158 -2.39 -6.01 -14.69
CA PHE A 158 -1.21 -5.79 -13.86
C PHE A 158 -1.43 -6.31 -12.43
N LEU A 159 -0.34 -6.73 -11.79
CA LEU A 159 -0.36 -7.19 -10.41
C LEU A 159 -0.19 -6.00 -9.46
N VAL A 160 -1.03 -5.98 -8.43
CA VAL A 160 -0.94 -5.08 -7.29
C VAL A 160 -0.68 -5.92 -6.05
N THR A 161 0.41 -5.63 -5.34
CA THR A 161 0.81 -6.37 -4.14
C THR A 161 1.67 -5.49 -3.26
N HIS A 162 1.85 -5.82 -1.98
CA HIS A 162 2.65 -4.95 -1.10
C HIS A 162 4.12 -4.83 -1.54
N GLY A 163 4.79 -5.92 -1.93
CA GLY A 163 6.16 -5.93 -2.43
C GLY A 163 7.14 -6.75 -1.56
N ASN A 164 6.80 -6.93 -0.29
CA ASN A 164 7.53 -7.78 0.68
C ASN A 164 7.63 -9.26 0.28
N GLN A 165 6.91 -9.71 -0.76
CA GLN A 165 7.02 -11.06 -1.31
C GLN A 165 8.44 -11.40 -1.79
N MET A 166 9.25 -10.40 -2.18
CA MET A 166 10.67 -10.59 -2.49
C MET A 166 11.54 -10.73 -1.23
N ASP A 167 11.14 -10.12 -0.11
CA ASP A 167 11.87 -10.16 1.16
C ASP A 167 11.61 -11.44 1.96
N PHE A 168 10.43 -12.06 1.79
CA PHE A 168 10.03 -13.29 2.51
C PHE A 168 10.90 -14.53 2.23
N VAL A 169 11.85 -14.45 1.31
CA VAL A 169 12.88 -15.50 1.14
C VAL A 169 13.74 -15.62 2.41
N ASN A 170 13.84 -14.58 3.26
CA ASN A 170 14.52 -14.62 4.56
C ASN A 170 13.53 -14.69 5.75
N LYS A 171 12.89 -15.85 5.92
CA LYS A 171 11.84 -16.12 6.95
C LYS A 171 12.27 -15.97 8.42
N GLU A 172 13.56 -15.97 8.74
CA GLU A 172 14.02 -15.89 10.15
C GLU A 172 14.21 -14.45 10.64
N LEU A 173 14.56 -13.52 9.74
CA LEU A 173 14.86 -12.13 10.10
C LEU A 173 13.60 -11.32 10.47
N TRP A 174 12.44 -11.59 9.87
CA TRP A 174 11.22 -10.79 10.14
C TRP A 174 10.67 -10.99 11.57
N ILE A 175 10.81 -12.19 12.14
CA ILE A 175 10.38 -12.48 13.53
C ILE A 175 11.27 -11.73 14.52
N ILE A 176 12.58 -11.69 14.25
CA ILE A 176 13.58 -10.98 15.06
C ILE A 176 13.39 -9.48 14.92
N SER A 177 13.24 -8.94 13.70
CA SER A 177 12.97 -7.51 13.46
C SER A 177 11.68 -7.05 14.13
N ARG A 178 10.61 -7.86 14.08
CA ARG A 178 9.35 -7.57 14.79
C ARG A 178 9.53 -7.57 16.31
N PHE A 179 10.34 -8.50 16.85
CA PHE A 179 10.67 -8.54 18.28
C PHE A 179 11.49 -7.31 18.70
N LEU A 180 12.51 -6.93 17.93
CA LEU A 180 13.36 -5.75 18.19
C LEU A 180 12.54 -4.45 18.13
N ALA A 181 11.71 -4.28 17.11
CA ALA A 181 10.83 -3.11 16.97
C ALA A 181 9.85 -2.98 18.14
N ARG A 182 9.30 -4.11 18.62
CA ARG A 182 8.30 -4.15 19.69
C ARG A 182 8.87 -3.89 21.08
N TYR A 183 10.06 -4.41 21.38
CA TYR A 183 10.57 -4.47 22.75
C TYR A 183 11.83 -3.65 22.98
N ILE A 184 12.73 -3.56 22.00
CA ILE A 184 14.01 -2.85 22.17
C ILE A 184 13.86 -1.39 21.76
N TRP A 185 13.29 -1.13 20.59
CA TRP A 185 13.16 0.24 20.10
C TRP A 185 12.15 1.08 20.88
N LYS A 186 10.97 0.53 21.22
CA LYS A 186 9.99 1.23 22.06
C LYS A 186 10.56 1.63 23.44
N PHE A 187 11.42 0.80 24.03
CA PHE A 187 12.07 1.07 25.31
C PHE A 187 13.22 2.10 25.20
N MET A 188 14.11 1.94 24.21
CA MET A 188 15.25 2.85 24.02
C MET A 188 14.80 4.28 23.65
N PHE A 189 13.72 4.43 22.88
CA PHE A 189 13.24 5.76 22.50
C PHE A 189 12.42 6.46 23.59
N GLY A 190 11.63 5.69 24.37
CA GLY A 190 10.82 6.25 25.45
C GLY A 190 11.62 6.78 26.63
N ILE A 191 12.85 6.29 26.84
CA ILE A 191 13.71 6.66 27.98
C ILE A 191 14.92 7.50 27.56
N ALA A 192 15.50 7.29 26.36
CA ALA A 192 16.80 7.85 26.01
C ALA A 192 16.80 8.83 24.82
N GLY A 193 15.64 9.18 24.24
CA GLY A 193 15.53 10.28 23.26
C GLY A 193 16.27 10.06 21.91
N PHE A 194 16.68 8.83 21.60
CA PHE A 194 17.31 8.51 20.32
C PHE A 194 16.31 8.64 19.16
N ARG A 195 16.76 9.22 18.03
CA ARG A 195 15.99 9.26 16.78
C ARG A 195 16.09 7.92 16.05
N ASP A 196 14.98 7.48 15.47
CA ASP A 196 14.84 6.19 14.78
C ASP A 196 15.86 6.01 13.64
N PRO A 197 16.78 5.02 13.72
CA PRO A 197 17.71 4.69 12.64
C PRO A 197 17.00 3.96 11.47
N SER A 198 15.81 3.41 11.69
CA SER A 198 14.92 2.87 10.63
C SER A 198 14.10 3.96 9.93
N SER A 199 14.30 5.23 10.29
CA SER A 199 13.89 6.34 9.43
C SER A 199 14.72 6.31 8.14
N SER A 200 14.25 5.52 7.17
CA SER A 200 14.72 5.45 5.79
C SER A 200 14.60 6.80 5.04
N ALA A 201 14.37 7.91 5.75
CA ALA A 201 14.23 9.26 5.24
C ALA A 201 15.54 9.86 4.72
N LYS A 202 16.71 9.29 5.05
CA LYS A 202 18.01 9.94 4.75
C LYS A 202 18.60 9.66 3.36
N ASN A 203 18.10 8.69 2.58
CA ASN A 203 18.64 8.39 1.24
C ASN A 203 17.56 7.92 0.23
N LYS A 204 16.56 8.77 -0.04
CA LYS A 204 15.45 8.48 -0.99
C LYS A 204 15.85 8.41 -2.47
N THR A 205 17.10 8.72 -2.82
CA THR A 205 17.57 8.75 -4.22
C THR A 205 18.15 7.42 -4.69
N ARG A 206 18.52 6.50 -3.78
CA ARG A 206 19.11 5.22 -4.16
C ARG A 206 18.04 4.14 -4.20
N ARG A 207 17.85 3.51 -5.36
CA ARG A 207 16.97 2.34 -5.52
C ARG A 207 17.37 1.28 -4.50
N THR A 208 16.41 0.80 -3.71
CA THR A 208 16.66 -0.30 -2.78
C THR A 208 16.97 -1.57 -3.57
N ARG A 209 17.63 -2.56 -2.94
CA ARG A 209 17.83 -3.88 -3.57
C ARG A 209 16.48 -4.50 -3.96
N VAL A 210 15.48 -4.35 -3.10
CA VAL A 210 14.10 -4.83 -3.31
C VAL A 210 13.47 -4.16 -4.54
N ASP A 211 13.55 -2.83 -4.67
CA ASP A 211 13.04 -2.13 -5.86
C ASP A 211 13.69 -2.62 -7.16
N LEU A 212 14.99 -2.90 -7.13
CA LEU A 212 15.70 -3.44 -8.29
C LEU A 212 15.25 -4.86 -8.63
N GLU A 213 14.98 -5.69 -7.64
CA GLU A 213 14.49 -7.06 -7.83
C GLU A 213 13.05 -7.10 -8.33
N LEU A 214 12.17 -6.25 -7.78
CA LEU A 214 10.79 -6.09 -8.27
C LEU A 214 10.77 -5.59 -9.71
N GLN A 215 11.60 -4.59 -10.03
CA GLN A 215 11.74 -4.11 -11.41
C GLN A 215 12.28 -5.18 -12.36
N ARG A 216 13.28 -5.97 -11.93
CA ARG A 216 13.79 -7.11 -12.71
C ARG A 216 12.70 -8.14 -12.94
N TRP A 217 11.91 -8.48 -11.93
CA TRP A 217 10.80 -9.41 -12.09
C TRP A 217 9.76 -8.91 -13.10
N ALA A 218 9.38 -7.62 -13.03
CA ALA A 218 8.46 -7.00 -13.99
C ALA A 218 8.99 -7.10 -15.43
N ARG A 219 10.28 -6.82 -15.63
CA ARG A 219 10.95 -6.95 -16.93
C ARG A 219 11.00 -8.40 -17.42
N ASP A 220 11.58 -9.29 -16.63
CA ASP A 220 11.90 -10.67 -17.03
C ASP A 220 10.63 -11.50 -17.30
N ASN A 221 9.49 -11.09 -16.74
CA ASN A 221 8.19 -11.72 -16.98
C ASN A 221 7.30 -10.98 -17.98
N GLY A 222 7.69 -9.79 -18.47
CA GLY A 222 6.83 -8.93 -19.29
C GLY A 222 5.50 -8.63 -18.60
N LYS A 223 5.55 -8.13 -17.37
CA LYS A 223 4.37 -7.86 -16.52
C LYS A 223 4.49 -6.47 -15.90
N MET A 224 3.36 -5.78 -15.80
CA MET A 224 3.27 -4.55 -15.00
C MET A 224 3.01 -4.90 -13.53
N LEU A 225 3.65 -4.14 -12.65
CA LEU A 225 3.64 -4.35 -11.20
C LEU A 225 3.48 -3.01 -10.48
N LEU A 226 2.56 -2.94 -9.52
CA LEU A 226 2.41 -1.83 -8.60
C LEU A 226 2.57 -2.32 -7.16
N CYS A 227 3.51 -1.71 -6.43
CA CYS A 227 3.82 -2.05 -5.04
C CYS A 227 3.86 -0.82 -4.12
N GLY A 228 4.02 -1.07 -2.81
CA GLY A 228 4.48 -0.12 -1.81
C GLY A 228 5.80 -0.62 -1.19
N HIS A 229 5.82 -0.82 0.12
CA HIS A 229 6.84 -1.50 0.95
C HIS A 229 8.18 -0.77 1.09
N THR A 230 8.79 -0.33 -0.01
CA THR A 230 10.12 0.31 0.03
C THR A 230 10.08 1.78 0.41
N HIS A 231 8.87 2.36 0.53
CA HIS A 231 8.59 3.77 0.77
C HIS A 231 9.18 4.73 -0.28
N ASN A 232 9.66 4.21 -1.41
CA ASN A 232 10.28 4.97 -2.48
C ASN A 232 9.31 5.12 -3.65
N SER A 233 8.55 6.21 -3.67
CA SER A 233 7.62 6.50 -4.77
C SER A 233 8.34 6.38 -6.11
N ARG A 234 7.80 5.56 -7.02
CA ARG A 234 8.40 5.28 -8.32
C ARG A 234 7.36 5.37 -9.42
N PHE A 235 7.67 6.18 -10.42
CA PHE A 235 6.94 6.27 -11.66
C PHE A 235 7.89 5.99 -12.82
N PRO A 236 7.81 4.82 -13.48
CA PRO A 236 8.71 4.45 -14.57
C PRO A 236 8.50 5.34 -15.80
N GLY A 237 9.56 5.52 -16.58
CA GLY A 237 9.44 6.07 -17.94
C GLY A 237 8.73 5.09 -18.89
N GLU A 238 8.25 5.57 -20.03
CA GLU A 238 7.51 4.74 -21.01
C GLU A 238 8.31 3.58 -21.59
N PHE A 239 9.64 3.72 -21.60
CA PHE A 239 10.57 2.69 -22.09
C PHE A 239 11.24 1.91 -20.94
N GLU A 240 10.88 2.18 -19.68
CA GLU A 240 11.35 1.41 -18.55
C GLU A 240 10.37 0.26 -18.23
N PRO A 241 10.85 -0.85 -17.63
CA PRO A 241 9.96 -1.88 -17.12
C PRO A 241 8.91 -1.28 -16.17
N PRO A 242 7.61 -1.59 -16.34
CA PRO A 242 6.49 -0.93 -15.70
C PRO A 242 6.31 -1.41 -14.25
N TYR A 243 7.32 -1.09 -13.43
CA TYR A 243 7.30 -1.21 -11.99
C TYR A 243 6.99 0.15 -11.36
N PHE A 244 5.84 0.23 -10.73
CA PHE A 244 5.33 1.38 -10.00
C PHE A 244 5.45 1.16 -8.50
N ASN A 245 5.73 2.24 -7.78
CA ASN A 245 5.66 2.26 -6.33
C ASN A 245 4.88 3.49 -5.88
N ASP A 246 3.81 3.30 -5.13
CA ASP A 246 2.94 4.40 -4.71
C ASP A 246 3.50 5.24 -3.54
N GLY A 247 4.59 4.77 -2.93
CA GLY A 247 5.36 5.45 -1.90
C GLY A 247 4.90 5.12 -0.49
N CYS A 248 4.55 6.13 0.31
CA CYS A 248 4.04 5.90 1.67
C CYS A 248 3.27 7.10 2.22
N CYS A 249 2.60 6.91 3.36
CA CYS A 249 1.88 7.99 4.04
C CYS A 249 2.65 8.64 5.20
N ILE A 250 3.91 8.28 5.39
CA ILE A 250 4.74 8.71 6.53
C ILE A 250 5.90 9.62 6.10
N LEU A 251 5.80 10.27 4.94
CA LEU A 251 6.78 11.28 4.54
C LEU A 251 6.61 12.52 5.44
N PRO A 252 7.66 13.31 5.69
CA PRO A 252 7.52 14.54 6.46
C PRO A 252 6.43 15.45 5.88
N TYR A 253 5.33 15.60 6.63
CA TYR A 253 4.14 16.39 6.28
C TYR A 253 3.56 16.09 4.89
N ALA A 254 3.65 14.83 4.46
CA ALA A 254 3.16 14.39 3.16
C ALA A 254 2.82 12.90 3.09
N MET A 255 1.97 12.56 2.14
CA MET A 255 1.77 11.20 1.65
C MET A 255 1.83 11.17 0.13
N THR A 256 2.05 10.00 -0.44
CA THR A 256 1.90 9.78 -1.88
C THR A 256 0.86 8.70 -2.16
N SER A 257 0.35 8.71 -3.38
CA SER A 257 -0.59 7.72 -3.88
C SER A 257 -0.46 7.63 -5.40
N ILE A 258 -0.90 6.51 -5.97
CA ILE A 258 -1.07 6.38 -7.43
C ILE A 258 -2.56 6.38 -7.74
N GLU A 259 -2.95 7.20 -8.70
CA GLU A 259 -4.32 7.30 -9.19
C GLU A 259 -4.40 6.76 -10.61
N VAL A 260 -5.52 6.11 -10.93
CA VAL A 260 -5.94 5.79 -12.31
C VAL A 260 -7.29 6.45 -12.56
N GLU A 261 -7.37 7.34 -13.54
CA GLU A 261 -8.59 8.05 -13.92
C GLU A 261 -8.51 8.41 -15.42
N ASN A 262 -9.62 8.24 -16.16
CA ASN A 262 -9.67 8.53 -17.61
C ASN A 262 -8.61 7.78 -18.44
N GLY A 263 -8.28 6.55 -18.02
CA GLY A 263 -7.23 5.73 -18.64
C GLY A 263 -5.80 6.18 -18.34
N ASP A 264 -5.61 7.20 -17.50
CA ASP A 264 -4.30 7.73 -17.15
C ASP A 264 -3.87 7.30 -15.75
N ILE A 265 -2.62 6.86 -15.61
CA ILE A 265 -1.96 6.60 -14.34
C ILE A 265 -1.12 7.81 -13.92
N THR A 266 -1.26 8.23 -12.66
CA THR A 266 -0.63 9.44 -12.13
C THR A 266 -0.10 9.22 -10.72
N LEU A 267 1.13 9.66 -10.43
CA LEU A 267 1.69 9.70 -9.08
C LEU A 267 1.40 11.06 -8.44
N ILE A 268 0.77 11.02 -7.27
CA ILE A 268 0.25 12.17 -6.55
C ILE A 268 0.96 12.30 -5.22
N LYS A 269 1.23 13.55 -4.83
CA LYS A 269 1.68 13.93 -3.50
C LYS A 269 0.62 14.78 -2.83
N TRP A 270 0.21 14.39 -1.63
CA TRP A 270 -0.57 15.21 -0.72
C TRP A 270 0.37 15.80 0.32
N SER A 271 0.27 17.09 0.59
CA SER A 271 1.09 17.75 1.62
C SER A 271 0.36 18.91 2.25
N VAL A 272 0.77 19.29 3.45
CA VAL A 272 0.33 20.56 4.05
C VAL A 272 1.09 21.70 3.39
N ASP A 273 0.36 22.77 3.05
CA ASP A 273 0.88 24.03 2.55
C ASP A 273 0.38 25.16 3.48
N ALA A 274 1.21 26.18 3.67
CA ALA A 274 0.93 27.30 4.57
C ALA A 274 0.81 28.59 3.75
N GLN A 275 -0.32 29.28 3.88
CA GLN A 275 -0.52 30.58 3.22
C GLN A 275 0.07 31.71 4.06
N ASP A 276 0.36 32.85 3.43
CA ASP A 276 0.84 34.06 4.12
C ASP A 276 -0.12 34.55 5.21
N SER A 277 -1.42 34.21 5.08
CA SER A 277 -2.47 34.49 6.07
C SER A 277 -2.40 33.61 7.33
N GLY A 278 -1.53 32.59 7.37
CA GLY A 278 -1.43 31.61 8.45
C GLY A 278 -2.38 30.41 8.33
N VAL A 279 -3.22 30.34 7.29
CA VAL A 279 -4.09 29.19 7.04
C VAL A 279 -3.28 28.00 6.51
N LEU A 280 -3.39 26.86 7.18
CA LEU A 280 -2.86 25.58 6.73
C LEU A 280 -3.91 24.83 5.91
N TRP A 281 -3.52 24.24 4.79
CA TRP A 281 -4.42 23.43 3.97
C TRP A 281 -3.68 22.25 3.35
N VAL A 282 -4.43 21.18 3.07
CA VAL A 282 -3.88 20.00 2.42
C VAL A 282 -4.01 20.15 0.90
N LYS A 283 -2.86 20.13 0.21
CA LYS A 283 -2.74 20.30 -1.23
C LYS A 283 -2.46 18.98 -1.92
N ARG A 284 -3.16 18.72 -3.03
CA ARG A 284 -2.91 17.61 -3.97
C ARG A 284 -2.02 18.11 -5.12
N LYS A 285 -0.88 17.47 -5.36
CA LYS A 285 0.07 17.82 -6.43
C LYS A 285 0.42 16.60 -7.28
N ILE A 286 0.40 16.75 -8.61
CA ILE A 286 0.95 15.76 -9.54
C ILE A 286 2.48 15.81 -9.48
N ILE A 287 3.11 14.68 -9.23
CA ILE A 287 4.59 14.55 -9.17
C ILE A 287 5.13 13.50 -10.16
N GLY A 288 4.25 12.77 -10.86
CA GLY A 288 4.60 11.89 -11.98
C GLY A 288 3.37 11.59 -12.83
N GLY A 289 3.52 11.50 -14.15
CA GLY A 289 2.40 11.43 -15.08
C GLY A 289 1.70 12.79 -15.29
N PRO A 290 0.45 12.82 -15.77
CA PRO A 290 -0.38 11.68 -16.19
C PRO A 290 0.22 10.99 -17.42
N ARG A 291 0.07 9.66 -17.52
CA ARG A 291 0.39 8.88 -18.73
C ARG A 291 -0.65 7.80 -18.94
N LYS A 292 -0.90 7.43 -20.19
CA LYS A 292 -1.86 6.37 -20.52
C LYS A 292 -1.41 5.04 -19.92
N ILE A 293 -2.29 4.38 -19.16
CA ILE A 293 -2.00 3.06 -18.57
C ILE A 293 -1.79 2.00 -19.65
N SER A 294 -2.47 2.17 -20.79
CA SER A 294 -2.33 1.33 -21.98
C SER A 294 -0.89 1.30 -22.51
N THR A 295 -0.13 2.39 -22.41
CA THR A 295 1.28 2.42 -22.83
C THR A 295 2.10 1.39 -22.06
N PHE A 296 1.93 1.32 -20.73
CA PHE A 296 2.68 0.39 -19.88
C PHE A 296 2.21 -1.06 -20.04
N LEU A 297 0.91 -1.27 -20.22
CA LEU A 297 0.33 -2.60 -20.46
C LEU A 297 0.73 -3.17 -21.82
N SER A 298 0.73 -2.34 -22.87
CA SER A 298 1.23 -2.72 -24.20
C SER A 298 2.71 -3.06 -24.17
N TRP A 299 3.54 -2.25 -23.49
CA TRP A 299 4.95 -2.59 -23.27
C TRP A 299 5.11 -3.98 -22.63
N ALA A 300 4.35 -4.25 -21.57
CA ALA A 300 4.42 -5.54 -20.86
C ALA A 300 4.02 -6.70 -21.76
N LYS A 301 2.95 -6.53 -22.55
CA LYS A 301 2.47 -7.52 -23.51
C LYS A 301 3.52 -7.82 -24.58
N GLU A 302 4.10 -6.79 -25.20
CA GLU A 302 5.14 -6.93 -26.22
C GLU A 302 6.38 -7.64 -25.68
N GLU A 303 6.82 -7.26 -24.49
CA GLU A 303 7.98 -7.87 -23.84
C GLU A 303 7.73 -9.37 -23.53
N ARG A 304 6.53 -9.70 -23.05
CA ARG A 304 6.11 -11.10 -22.80
C ARG A 304 6.14 -11.94 -24.09
N LEU A 305 5.67 -11.38 -25.20
CA LEU A 305 5.72 -12.03 -26.52
C LEU A 305 7.16 -12.22 -27.01
N ARG A 306 8.03 -11.22 -26.81
CA ARG A 306 9.47 -11.29 -27.15
C ARG A 306 10.15 -12.42 -26.39
N VAL A 307 10.00 -12.47 -25.07
CA VAL A 307 10.60 -13.50 -24.20
C VAL A 307 10.12 -14.91 -24.57
N ASN A 308 8.82 -15.07 -24.85
CA ASN A 308 8.27 -16.36 -25.29
C ASN A 308 8.86 -16.83 -26.62
N LYS A 309 9.08 -15.92 -27.57
CA LYS A 309 9.70 -16.21 -28.87
C LYS A 309 11.18 -16.59 -28.75
N GLU A 310 11.92 -15.97 -27.84
CA GLU A 310 13.31 -16.33 -27.57
C GLU A 310 13.42 -17.71 -26.91
N ASN A 311 12.53 -18.01 -25.96
CA ASN A 311 12.50 -19.31 -25.29
C ASN A 311 12.10 -20.45 -26.23
N SER A 312 11.21 -20.21 -27.19
CA SER A 312 10.85 -21.23 -28.19
C SER A 312 11.98 -21.49 -29.20
N ARG A 313 12.77 -20.46 -29.55
CA ARG A 313 13.96 -20.62 -30.40
C ARG A 313 15.09 -21.40 -29.71
N LYS A 314 15.32 -21.20 -28.41
CA LYS A 314 16.34 -21.94 -27.64
C LYS A 314 16.01 -23.42 -27.41
N LYS A 315 14.73 -23.81 -27.59
CA LYS A 315 14.26 -25.20 -27.44
C LYS A 315 14.24 -25.98 -28.76
N ARG A 316 14.51 -25.31 -29.89
CA ARG A 316 14.66 -25.93 -31.21
C ARG A 316 16.13 -26.12 -31.52
#